data_AF-A0A7U9XGG0-F1
#
_entry.id   AF-A0A7U9XGG0-F1
#
_cell.length_a   1.000
_cell.length_b   1.000
_cell.length_c   1.000
_cell.angle_alpha   90.00
_cell.angle_beta   90.00
_cell.angle_gamma   90.00
#
_symmetry.space_group_name_H-M   'P 1'
#
loop_
_entity.id
_entity.type
_entity.pdbx_description
1 polymer ?
#
loop_
_entity_poly.entity_id
_entity_poly.type
_entity_poly.pdbx_seq_one_letter_code
_entity_poly.pdbx_strand_id
1 'polypeptide(L)'
;MALRELQEETGVKGVLLADGEIFSLEILTVNGHIRKGIYVPGHLHFNVTYLAEADEGGELIVNEAENQAVKWFSFEEALAVPEEPWMVAHVYKKLIEKSRANLL
;
A
#
# COMPACT_ATOMS: atom_id res chain seq x y z
N MET A 1 -4.94 -9.10 -8.13
CA MET A 1 -5.03 -8.99 -6.65
C MET A 1 -4.76 -7.55 -6.26
N ALA A 2 -3.52 -7.06 -6.37
CA ALA A 2 -3.14 -5.69 -5.99
C ALA A 2 -4.04 -4.58 -6.59
N LEU A 3 -4.28 -4.56 -7.91
CA LEU A 3 -5.19 -3.57 -8.52
C LEU A 3 -6.63 -3.66 -7.98
N ARG A 4 -7.10 -4.89 -7.69
CA ARG A 4 -8.45 -5.10 -7.19
C ARG A 4 -8.56 -4.57 -5.76
N GLU A 5 -7.61 -4.91 -4.89
CA GLU A 5 -7.55 -4.41 -3.51
C GLU A 5 -7.41 -2.89 -3.48
N LEU A 6 -6.54 -2.32 -4.32
CA LEU A 6 -6.42 -0.87 -4.46
C LEU A 6 -7.77 -0.23 -4.81
N GLN A 7 -8.51 -0.79 -5.77
CA GLN A 7 -9.84 -0.29 -6.14
C GLN A 7 -10.88 -0.52 -5.04
N GLU A 8 -10.86 -1.67 -4.36
CA GLU A 8 -11.81 -2.05 -3.30
C GLU A 8 -11.62 -1.21 -2.03
N GLU A 9 -10.39 -0.88 -1.64
CA GLU A 9 -10.07 -0.15 -0.40
C GLU A 9 -10.12 1.38 -0.56
N THR A 10 -9.89 1.89 -1.78
CA THR A 10 -9.76 3.35 -2.01
C THR A 10 -10.83 3.94 -2.92
N GLY A 11 -11.57 3.11 -3.65
CA GLY A 11 -12.54 3.54 -4.66
C GLY A 11 -11.94 4.23 -5.89
N VAL A 12 -10.60 4.30 -5.98
CA VAL A 12 -9.90 4.99 -7.07
C VAL A 12 -10.24 4.36 -8.42
N LYS A 13 -10.45 5.20 -9.44
CA LYS A 13 -10.83 4.80 -10.79
C LYS A 13 -9.71 5.07 -11.78
N GLY A 14 -9.73 4.36 -12.91
CA GLY A 14 -8.78 4.60 -14.01
C GLY A 14 -7.33 4.21 -13.69
N VAL A 15 -7.11 3.35 -12.69
CA VAL A 15 -5.76 2.90 -12.31
C VAL A 15 -5.12 2.08 -13.41
N LEU A 16 -3.85 2.37 -13.70
CA LEU A 16 -3.00 1.60 -14.60
C LEU A 16 -1.74 1.16 -13.89
N LEU A 17 -1.21 -0.02 -14.25
CA LEU A 17 0.14 -0.40 -13.84
C LEU A 17 1.14 0.37 -14.68
N ALA A 18 2.19 0.89 -14.06
CA ALA A 18 3.19 1.71 -14.75
C ALA A 18 3.97 0.90 -15.81
N ASP A 19 4.57 -0.23 -15.41
CA ASP A 19 5.32 -1.14 -16.29
C ASP A 19 4.75 -2.56 -16.29
N GLY A 20 3.81 -2.88 -15.40
CA GLY A 20 3.23 -4.22 -15.24
C GLY A 20 4.14 -5.23 -14.54
N GLU A 21 5.34 -4.81 -14.12
CA GLU A 21 6.36 -5.66 -13.53
C GLU A 21 6.33 -5.60 -12.00
N ILE A 22 7.01 -6.55 -11.36
CA ILE A 22 7.17 -6.54 -9.90
C ILE A 22 8.04 -5.35 -9.50
N PHE A 23 7.45 -4.44 -8.73
CA PHE A 23 8.12 -3.24 -8.28
C PHE A 23 8.96 -3.48 -7.01
N SER A 24 8.48 -4.33 -6.09
CA SER A 24 9.25 -4.72 -4.91
C SER A 24 8.78 -6.03 -4.29
N LEU A 25 9.63 -6.59 -3.44
CA LEU A 25 9.38 -7.81 -2.68
C LEU A 25 9.83 -7.62 -1.24
N GLU A 26 8.99 -8.04 -0.30
CA GLU A 26 9.26 -7.99 1.13
C GLU A 26 8.79 -9.28 1.81
N ILE A 27 9.50 -9.69 2.87
CA ILE A 27 9.00 -10.68 3.82
C ILE A 27 8.61 -9.91 5.07
N LEU A 28 7.31 -9.83 5.35
CA LEU A 28 6.75 -9.07 6.46
C LEU A 28 6.27 -10.04 7.55
N THR A 29 6.55 -9.73 8.81
CA THR A 29 6.07 -10.52 9.94
C THR A 29 4.70 -10.02 10.39
N VAL A 30 3.76 -10.95 10.56
CA VAL A 30 2.47 -10.69 11.17
C VAL A 30 2.47 -11.29 12.56
N ASN A 31 2.25 -10.45 13.57
CA ASN A 31 2.09 -10.91 14.94
C ASN A 31 0.79 -11.71 15.08
N GLY A 32 0.81 -12.69 15.98
CA GLY A 32 -0.41 -13.43 16.32
C GLY A 32 -1.47 -12.49 16.88
N HIS A 33 -2.72 -12.64 16.46
CA HIS A 33 -3.82 -11.74 16.82
C HIS A 33 -5.16 -12.48 16.85
N ILE A 34 -6.20 -11.83 17.38
CA ILE A 34 -7.57 -12.34 17.34
C ILE A 34 -8.30 -11.69 16.17
N ARG A 35 -8.85 -12.49 15.26
CA ARG A 35 -9.70 -12.03 14.17
C ARG A 35 -11.07 -12.70 14.28
N LYS A 36 -12.14 -11.90 14.40
CA LYS A 36 -13.52 -12.39 14.55
C LYS A 36 -13.68 -13.44 15.68
N GLY A 37 -13.01 -13.21 16.81
CA GLY A 37 -13.05 -14.12 17.97
C GLY A 37 -12.16 -15.37 17.86
N ILE A 38 -11.44 -15.55 16.75
CA ILE A 38 -10.58 -16.71 16.51
C ILE A 38 -9.11 -16.28 16.57
N TYR A 39 -8.28 -17.07 17.25
CA TYR A 39 -6.83 -16.85 17.28
C TYR A 39 -6.19 -17.20 15.93
N VAL A 40 -5.41 -16.25 15.43
CA VAL A 40 -4.57 -16.36 14.23
C VAL A 40 -3.11 -16.38 14.70
N PRO A 41 -2.38 -17.48 14.52
CA PRO A 41 -0.96 -17.55 14.86
C PRO A 41 -0.13 -16.54 14.08
N GLY A 42 1.02 -16.13 14.64
CA GLY A 42 1.99 -15.31 13.92
C GLY A 42 2.51 -16.03 12.67
N HIS A 43 2.71 -15.29 11.59
CA HIS A 43 3.08 -15.84 10.28
C HIS A 43 3.84 -14.82 9.43
N LEU A 44 4.32 -15.25 8.27
CA LEU A 44 5.02 -14.41 7.31
C LEU A 44 4.12 -14.10 6.12
N HIS A 45 4.11 -12.85 5.71
CA HIS A 45 3.60 -12.42 4.41
C HIS A 45 4.77 -12.26 3.43
N PHE A 46 4.71 -12.96 2.30
CA PHE A 46 5.58 -12.70 1.15
C PHE A 46 4.88 -11.66 0.28
N ASN A 47 5.18 -10.39 0.52
CA ASN A 47 4.53 -9.27 -0.14
C ASN A 47 5.15 -9.04 -1.53
N VAL A 48 4.28 -8.81 -2.52
CA VAL A 48 4.66 -8.38 -3.86
C VAL A 48 4.03 -7.02 -4.11
N THR A 49 4.85 -6.01 -4.27
CA THR A 49 4.43 -4.63 -4.54
C THR A 49 4.48 -4.36 -6.05
N TYR A 50 3.45 -3.71 -6.58
CA TYR A 50 3.37 -3.20 -7.96
C TYR A 50 3.28 -1.68 -7.94
N LEU A 51 3.82 -1.03 -8.98
CA LEU A 51 3.65 0.42 -9.16
C LEU A 51 2.44 0.70 -10.03
N ALA A 52 1.52 1.51 -9.52
CA ALA A 52 0.31 1.91 -10.22
C ALA A 52 0.19 3.43 -10.25
N GLU A 53 -0.42 3.94 -11.31
CA GLU A 53 -0.70 5.36 -11.53
C GLU A 53 -2.21 5.58 -11.62
N ALA A 54 -2.68 6.68 -11.04
CA ALA A 54 -4.04 7.17 -11.17
C ALA A 54 -4.08 8.70 -11.06
N ASP A 55 -5.17 9.30 -11.53
CA ASP A 55 -5.40 10.74 -11.45
C ASP A 55 -5.68 11.17 -10.00
N GLU A 56 -4.84 12.06 -9.46
CA GLU A 56 -5.00 12.65 -8.12
C GLU A 56 -6.28 13.49 -8.00
N GLY A 57 -6.79 14.04 -9.12
CA GLY A 57 -8.07 14.74 -9.17
C GLY A 57 -9.29 13.83 -9.12
N GLY A 58 -9.09 12.50 -9.18
CA GLY A 58 -10.14 11.50 -9.12
C GLY A 58 -10.81 11.39 -7.74
N GLU A 59 -12.06 10.94 -7.74
CA GLU A 59 -12.81 10.65 -6.51
C GLU A 59 -12.20 9.44 -5.78
N LEU A 60 -12.07 9.55 -4.46
CA LEU A 60 -11.74 8.46 -3.56
C LEU A 60 -12.94 8.14 -2.67
N ILE A 61 -13.17 6.85 -2.43
CA ILE A 61 -14.31 6.34 -1.64
C ILE A 61 -13.75 5.41 -0.57
N VAL A 62 -14.03 5.73 0.69
CA VAL A 62 -13.65 4.88 1.82
C VAL A 62 -14.46 3.60 1.80
N ASN A 63 -13.80 2.45 1.95
CA ASN A 63 -14.47 1.20 2.25
C ASN A 63 -14.56 1.00 3.76
N GLU A 64 -15.66 1.45 4.36
CA GLU A 64 -15.84 1.42 5.83
C GLU A 64 -15.74 0.02 6.46
N ALA A 65 -15.84 -1.05 5.66
CA ALA A 65 -15.64 -2.41 6.14
C ALA A 65 -14.15 -2.76 6.36
N GLU A 66 -13.23 -2.01 5.75
CA GLU A 66 -11.79 -2.32 5.72
C GLU A 66 -10.91 -1.16 6.23
N ASN A 67 -11.25 0.09 5.91
CA ASN A 67 -10.49 1.28 6.26
C ASN A 67 -11.37 2.42 6.80
N GLN A 68 -10.75 3.30 7.59
CA GLN A 68 -11.46 4.44 8.22
C GLN A 68 -11.40 5.72 7.37
N ALA A 69 -10.41 5.83 6.49
CA ALA A 69 -10.20 6.98 5.64
C ALA A 69 -9.35 6.60 4.43
N VAL A 70 -9.37 7.45 3.40
CA VAL A 70 -8.49 7.38 2.25
C VAL A 70 -8.17 8.80 1.79
N LYS A 71 -6.91 9.04 1.41
CA LYS A 71 -6.51 10.29 0.76
C LYS A 71 -5.21 10.10 0.00
N TRP A 72 -4.94 11.01 -0.93
CA TRP A 72 -3.62 11.19 -1.51
C TRP A 72 -2.65 11.81 -0.50
N PHE A 73 -1.41 11.36 -0.56
CA PHE A 73 -0.31 11.89 0.24
C PHE A 73 0.81 12.34 -0.68
N SER A 74 1.45 13.47 -0.34
CA SER A 74 2.77 13.74 -0.91
C SER A 74 3.77 12.69 -0.44
N PHE A 75 4.91 12.58 -1.13
CA PHE A 75 5.98 11.68 -0.69
C PHE A 75 6.52 12.02 0.70
N GLU A 76 6.55 13.30 1.06
CA GLU A 76 6.93 13.76 2.40
C GLU A 76 5.90 13.31 3.44
N GLU A 77 4.60 13.50 3.16
CA GLU A 77 3.54 13.06 4.08
C GLU A 77 3.51 11.53 4.24
N ALA A 78 3.73 10.78 3.16
CA ALA A 78 3.77 9.32 3.16
C ALA A 78 4.90 8.76 4.05
N LEU A 79 5.92 9.57 4.36
CA LEU A 79 6.99 9.22 5.30
C LEU A 79 6.79 9.79 6.70
N ALA A 80 5.91 10.78 6.87
CA ALA A 80 5.69 11.47 8.14
C ALA A 80 4.45 10.98 8.91
N VAL A 81 3.41 10.56 8.19
CA VAL A 81 2.10 10.21 8.77
C VAL A 81 2.02 8.80 9.35
N PRO A 82 2.59 7.75 8.73
CA PRO A 82 2.48 6.40 9.27
C PRO A 82 3.11 6.24 10.66
N GLU A 83 2.42 5.57 11.58
CA GLU A 83 2.89 5.29 12.94
C GLU A 83 3.77 4.03 13.04
N GLU A 84 4.22 3.49 11.90
CA GLU A 84 5.03 2.27 11.80
C GLU A 84 6.46 2.62 11.31
N PRO A 85 7.39 3.00 12.21
CA PRO A 85 8.70 3.53 11.81
C PRO A 85 9.53 2.56 10.97
N TRP A 86 9.36 1.26 11.22
CA TRP A 86 10.05 0.21 10.47
C TRP A 86 9.59 0.18 9.00
N MET A 87 8.27 0.27 8.76
CA MET A 87 7.70 0.33 7.42
C MET A 87 8.15 1.58 6.67
N VAL A 88 8.16 2.73 7.36
CA VAL A 88 8.66 4.00 6.79
C VAL A 88 10.12 3.88 6.36
N ALA A 89 10.99 3.42 7.26
CA ALA A 89 12.43 3.38 7.04
C ALA A 89 12.87 2.36 5.98
N HIS A 90 12.20 1.21 5.90
CA HIS A 90 12.67 0.06 5.12
C HIS A 90 11.82 -0.25 3.88
N VAL A 91 10.55 0.17 3.85
CA VAL A 91 9.64 -0.10 2.74
C VAL A 91 9.29 1.21 2.01
N TYR A 92 8.55 2.12 2.65
CA TYR A 92 8.01 3.29 1.95
C TYR A 92 9.09 4.21 1.37
N LYS A 93 10.15 4.49 2.15
CA LYS A 93 11.29 5.29 1.64
C LYS A 93 11.93 4.65 0.42
N LYS A 94 12.17 3.33 0.45
CA LYS A 94 12.74 2.57 -0.67
C LYS A 94 11.83 2.64 -1.90
N LEU A 95 10.52 2.47 -1.74
CA LEU A 95 9.55 2.50 -2.84
C LEU A 95 9.51 3.88 -3.50
N ILE A 96 9.50 4.95 -2.70
CA ILE A 96 9.53 6.35 -3.19
C ILE A 96 10.84 6.67 -3.91
N GLU A 97 11.98 6.24 -3.35
CA GLU A 97 13.29 6.43 -4.01
C GLU A 97 13.34 5.68 -5.34
N LYS A 98 12.84 4.44 -5.39
CA LYS A 98 12.77 3.66 -6.63
C LYS A 98 11.81 4.26 -7.65
N SER A 99 10.67 4.82 -7.25
CA SER A 99 9.69 5.37 -8.20
C SER A 99 10.25 6.58 -8.93
N ARG A 100 11.00 7.44 -8.23
CA ARG A 100 11.71 8.59 -8.82
C ARG A 100 12.72 8.18 -9.89
N ALA A 101 13.37 7.03 -9.73
CA ALA A 101 14.33 6.52 -10.71
C ALA A 101 13.67 5.92 -11.97
N ASN A 102 12.40 5.53 -11.90
CA ASN A 102 11.65 4.96 -13.03
C ASN A 102 10.78 6.00 -13.76
N LEU A 103 10.73 7.24 -13.29
CA LEU A 103 10.04 8.37 -13.94
C LEU A 103 10.97 9.17 -14.88
N LEU A 104 12.13 8.59 -15.24
CA LEU A 104 13.09 9.09 -16.24
C LEU A 104 13.26 8.04 -17.35
#